data_AF-A0A7Y5FUQ9-F1
#
_entry.id   AF-A0A7Y5FUQ9-F1
#
_cell.length_a   1.000
_cell.length_b   1.000
_cell.length_c   1.000
_cell.angle_alpha   90.00
_cell.angle_beta   90.00
_cell.angle_gamma   90.00
#
_symmetry.space_group_name_H-M   'P 1'
#
loop_
_entity.id
_entity.type
_entity.pdbx_description
1 polymer ?
#
loop_
_entity_poly.entity_id
_entity_poly.type
_entity_poly.pdbx_seq_one_letter_code
_entity_poly.pdbx_strand_id
1 'polypeptide(L)'
;MKKTSTLPRMKRMFAAALLFSLVSTMSFAQSVWSGNGHSYEAVYAPGLTWAQAQAACEARGGYLATITSSDEDAFVKSLFENNPAFWFVDGFGSGLGPWIGGIQAPNSSEPGEGWGWANGEPMTYTGWFSGEPNNCPCSASNENRIQYFRVNNAPPTGWNDIPNSVGFVRGYIYERSEPECISPPSGLVSWWRGENNANDFTRGNDGTLINGATFAPGKVGQAFSFDGVDDYVRIPASPDFDFSGSF
;
A
#
# COMPACT_ATOMS: atom_id res chain seq x y z
N MET A 1 20.65 -4.99 69.04
CA MET A 1 19.48 -4.71 68.17
C MET A 1 19.99 -4.39 66.76
N LYS A 2 19.96 -5.36 65.83
CA LYS A 2 20.36 -5.17 64.42
C LYS A 2 19.10 -5.06 63.56
N LYS A 3 18.95 -3.95 62.84
CA LYS A 3 17.87 -3.72 61.86
C LYS A 3 18.18 -4.48 60.57
N THR A 4 17.31 -5.41 60.17
CA THR A 4 17.31 -6.03 58.84
C THR A 4 16.48 -5.18 57.88
N SER A 5 17.15 -4.67 56.84
CA SER A 5 16.55 -3.95 55.71
C SER A 5 16.16 -4.96 54.62
N THR A 6 14.87 -5.02 54.28
CA THR A 6 14.33 -5.75 53.12
C THR A 6 14.26 -4.82 51.92
N LEU A 7 15.02 -5.14 50.86
CA LEU A 7 14.89 -4.52 49.53
C LEU A 7 13.68 -5.11 48.77
N PRO A 8 12.90 -4.30 48.03
CA PRO A 8 11.78 -4.80 47.24
C PRO A 8 12.27 -5.44 45.92
N ARG A 9 11.59 -6.52 45.54
CA ARG A 9 11.82 -7.33 44.33
C ARG A 9 11.34 -6.56 43.09
N MET A 10 12.26 -5.99 42.33
CA MET A 10 11.98 -5.33 41.06
C MET A 10 11.58 -6.39 40.01
N LYS A 11 10.31 -6.38 39.58
CA LYS A 11 9.85 -7.19 38.43
C LYS A 11 10.48 -6.61 37.17
N ARG A 12 11.35 -7.37 36.51
CA ARG A 12 11.91 -7.01 35.20
C ARG A 12 10.78 -7.07 34.16
N MET A 13 10.27 -5.92 33.76
CA MET A 13 9.54 -5.80 32.49
C MET A 13 10.59 -5.83 31.37
N PHE A 14 10.62 -6.90 30.59
CA PHE A 14 11.32 -6.91 29.32
C PHE A 14 10.42 -6.20 28.30
N ALA A 15 10.66 -4.91 28.08
CA ALA A 15 10.21 -4.25 26.87
C ALA A 15 11.13 -4.76 25.73
N ALA A 16 10.60 -5.62 24.87
CA ALA A 16 11.25 -5.94 23.62
C ALA A 16 11.12 -4.72 22.70
N ALA A 17 12.11 -3.84 22.74
CA ALA A 17 12.27 -2.83 21.71
C ALA A 17 12.71 -3.56 20.43
N LEU A 18 11.76 -3.78 19.51
CA LEU A 18 12.09 -4.18 18.15
C LEU A 18 12.85 -3.01 17.52
N LEU A 19 14.18 -3.07 17.55
CA LEU A 19 15.05 -2.20 16.76
C LEU A 19 14.83 -2.53 15.28
N PHE A 20 13.82 -1.94 14.68
CA PHE A 20 13.83 -1.75 13.23
C PHE A 20 14.97 -0.77 12.95
N SER A 21 16.09 -1.30 12.45
CA SER A 21 17.08 -0.48 11.76
C SER A 21 16.33 0.39 10.77
N LEU A 22 16.52 1.72 10.85
CA LEU A 22 16.05 2.69 9.86
C LEU A 22 16.77 2.39 8.54
N VAL A 23 16.32 1.34 7.84
CA VAL A 23 16.60 1.19 6.42
C VAL A 23 15.87 2.36 5.78
N SER A 24 16.63 3.29 5.21
CA SER A 24 16.08 4.42 4.48
C SER A 24 15.32 3.87 3.27
N THR A 25 14.02 3.63 3.41
CA THR A 25 13.15 3.23 2.31
C THR A 25 12.90 4.43 1.43
N MET A 26 13.18 4.31 0.13
CA MET A 26 12.76 5.32 -0.84
C MET A 26 11.46 4.83 -1.49
N SER A 27 10.41 5.61 -1.29
CA SER A 27 9.12 5.43 -1.95
C SER A 27 9.21 5.95 -3.38
N PHE A 28 8.77 5.16 -4.35
CA PHE A 28 8.60 5.59 -5.74
C PHE A 28 7.11 5.52 -6.11
N ALA A 29 6.61 6.57 -6.77
CA ALA A 29 5.27 6.76 -7.34
C ALA A 29 4.16 5.84 -6.78
N GLN A 30 3.47 6.28 -5.72
CA GLN A 30 2.17 5.72 -5.33
C GLN A 30 1.17 5.99 -6.46
N SER A 31 0.59 4.92 -7.02
CA SER A 31 -0.39 5.01 -8.10
C SER A 31 -1.62 4.17 -7.74
N VAL A 32 -2.80 4.76 -7.87
CA VAL A 32 -4.07 4.04 -7.73
C VAL A 32 -4.37 3.34 -9.06
N TRP A 33 -4.62 2.03 -9.01
CA TRP A 33 -5.07 1.28 -10.16
C TRP A 33 -6.60 1.24 -10.18
N SER A 34 -7.20 1.70 -11.28
CA SER A 34 -8.65 1.76 -11.42
C SER A 34 -9.32 0.39 -11.59
N GLY A 35 -8.56 -0.68 -11.82
CA GLY A 35 -9.10 -2.03 -12.07
C GLY A 35 -9.72 -2.68 -10.83
N ASN A 36 -9.19 -2.38 -9.64
CA ASN A 36 -9.70 -2.89 -8.37
C ASN A 36 -9.80 -1.83 -7.26
N GLY A 37 -9.47 -0.57 -7.55
CA GLY A 37 -9.53 0.52 -6.56
C GLY A 37 -8.41 0.45 -5.51
N HIS A 38 -7.38 -0.39 -5.72
CA HIS A 38 -6.24 -0.47 -4.83
C HIS A 38 -5.13 0.51 -5.26
N SER A 39 -4.31 0.89 -4.29
CA SER A 39 -3.07 1.64 -4.55
C SER A 39 -1.87 0.71 -4.47
N TYR A 40 -0.91 0.98 -5.35
CA TYR A 40 0.33 0.23 -5.44
C TYR A 40 1.51 1.17 -5.37
N GLU A 41 2.61 0.67 -4.82
CA GLU A 41 3.86 1.40 -4.72
C GLU A 41 5.04 0.42 -4.86
N ALA A 42 5.98 0.74 -5.75
CA ALA A 42 7.26 0.05 -5.79
C ALA A 42 8.19 0.65 -4.72
N VAL A 43 8.54 -0.14 -3.71
CA VAL A 43 9.36 0.33 -2.58
C VAL A 43 10.78 -0.18 -2.74
N TYR A 44 11.74 0.74 -2.89
CA TYR A 44 13.15 0.37 -2.90
C TYR A 44 13.62 0.12 -1.47
N ALA A 45 14.01 -1.13 -1.21
CA ALA A 45 14.37 -1.64 0.11
C ALA A 45 15.34 -2.83 -0.06
N PRO A 46 16.62 -2.56 -0.39
CA PRO A 46 17.55 -3.61 -0.74
C PRO A 46 17.90 -4.48 0.46
N GLY A 47 17.89 -5.80 0.25
CA GLY A 47 18.33 -6.79 1.23
C GLY A 47 17.26 -7.25 2.21
N LEU A 48 16.00 -6.82 2.05
CA LEU A 48 14.90 -7.38 2.83
C LEU A 48 14.55 -8.78 2.34
N THR A 49 14.42 -9.70 3.29
CA THR A 49 13.74 -10.99 3.06
C THR A 49 12.26 -10.76 2.74
N TRP A 50 11.62 -11.73 2.10
CA TRP A 50 10.18 -11.64 1.82
C TRP A 50 9.35 -11.39 3.09
N ALA A 51 9.65 -12.12 4.18
CA ALA A 51 8.94 -11.94 5.45
C ALA A 51 9.11 -10.54 6.07
N GLN A 52 10.29 -9.93 5.92
CA GLN A 52 10.52 -8.56 6.37
C GLN A 52 9.77 -7.54 5.49
N ALA A 53 9.71 -7.78 4.18
CA ALA A 53 8.96 -6.93 3.27
C ALA A 53 7.45 -7.01 3.58
N GLN A 54 6.91 -8.21 3.79
CA GLN A 54 5.52 -8.42 4.22
C GLN A 54 5.22 -7.68 5.54
N ALA A 55 6.06 -7.83 6.56
CA ALA A 55 5.90 -7.12 7.83
C ALA A 55 5.96 -5.59 7.66
N ALA A 56 6.79 -5.09 6.73
CA ALA A 56 6.86 -3.66 6.40
C ALA A 56 5.59 -3.15 5.71
N CYS A 57 4.95 -3.96 4.87
CA CYS A 57 3.64 -3.65 4.29
C CYS A 57 2.54 -3.62 5.36
N GLU A 58 2.49 -4.65 6.22
CA GLU A 58 1.50 -4.77 7.30
C GLU A 58 1.58 -3.59 8.29
N ALA A 59 2.80 -3.14 8.61
CA ALA A 59 3.02 -1.97 9.46
C ALA A 59 2.44 -0.66 8.89
N ARG A 60 2.16 -0.63 7.58
CA ARG A 60 1.57 0.52 6.85
C ARG A 60 0.08 0.32 6.55
N GLY A 61 -0.52 -0.77 7.02
CA GLY A 61 -1.93 -1.11 6.76
C GLY A 61 -2.19 -1.69 5.37
N GLY A 62 -1.17 -2.26 4.73
CA GLY A 62 -1.29 -2.97 3.46
C GLY A 62 -0.61 -4.34 3.50
N TYR A 63 -0.29 -4.88 2.34
CA TYR A 63 0.34 -6.20 2.17
C TYR A 63 1.26 -6.20 0.95
N LEU A 64 2.10 -7.22 0.79
CA LEU A 64 2.81 -7.42 -0.48
C LEU A 64 1.81 -7.70 -1.60
N ALA A 65 1.99 -7.05 -2.75
CA ALA A 65 0.99 -7.05 -3.80
C ALA A 65 0.55 -8.44 -4.24
N THR A 66 -0.76 -8.59 -4.39
CA THR A 66 -1.43 -9.71 -5.03
C THR A 66 -1.69 -9.37 -6.48
N ILE A 67 -1.66 -10.36 -7.37
CA ILE A 67 -1.85 -10.14 -8.80
C ILE A 67 -2.91 -11.10 -9.32
N THR A 68 -4.10 -10.59 -9.58
CA THR A 68 -5.31 -11.37 -9.89
C THR A 68 -5.67 -11.35 -11.38
N SER A 69 -5.00 -10.52 -12.18
CA SER A 69 -5.20 -10.41 -13.62
C SER A 69 -3.94 -9.99 -14.38
N SER A 70 -3.94 -10.18 -15.71
CA SER A 70 -2.84 -9.71 -16.57
C SER A 70 -2.74 -8.19 -16.65
N ASP A 71 -3.86 -7.49 -16.56
CA ASP A 71 -3.89 -6.01 -16.62
C ASP A 71 -3.31 -5.39 -15.35
N GLU A 72 -3.57 -6.02 -14.21
CA GLU A 72 -2.94 -5.69 -12.92
C GLU A 72 -1.44 -5.91 -12.97
N ASP A 73 -1.00 -7.07 -13.48
CA ASP A 73 0.43 -7.40 -13.60
C ASP A 73 1.16 -6.40 -14.51
N ALA A 74 0.53 -5.99 -15.63
CA ALA A 74 1.07 -4.97 -16.52
C ALA A 74 1.18 -3.60 -15.83
N PHE A 75 0.17 -3.20 -15.06
CA PHE A 75 0.21 -1.97 -14.27
C PHE A 75 1.32 -2.01 -13.22
N VAL A 76 1.42 -3.09 -12.43
CA VAL A 76 2.43 -3.24 -11.39
C VAL A 76 3.85 -3.21 -11.99
N LYS A 77 4.08 -3.89 -13.12
CA LYS A 77 5.37 -3.84 -13.85
C LYS A 77 5.76 -2.41 -14.23
N SER A 78 4.80 -1.57 -14.64
CA SER A 78 5.06 -0.19 -15.03
C SER A 78 5.69 0.66 -13.91
N LEU A 79 5.51 0.28 -12.64
CA LEU A 79 6.03 1.01 -11.48
C LEU A 79 7.55 0.85 -11.30
N PHE A 80 8.14 -0.25 -11.76
CA PHE A 80 9.54 -0.59 -11.46
C PHE A 80 10.38 -1.05 -12.67
N GLU A 81 9.76 -1.53 -13.76
CA GLU A 81 10.46 -2.28 -14.82
C GLU A 81 11.60 -1.48 -15.48
N ASN A 82 11.37 -0.18 -15.69
CA ASN A 82 12.35 0.75 -16.28
C ASN A 82 13.32 1.37 -15.27
N ASN A 83 13.17 1.09 -13.97
CA ASN A 83 14.03 1.64 -12.94
C ASN A 83 15.11 0.60 -12.54
N PRO A 84 16.39 0.81 -12.89
CA PRO A 84 17.45 -0.16 -12.63
C PRO A 84 17.71 -0.40 -11.13
N ALA A 85 17.27 0.49 -10.23
CA ALA A 85 17.43 0.31 -8.80
C ALA A 85 16.71 -0.94 -8.28
N PHE A 86 15.62 -1.36 -8.94
CA PHE A 86 14.83 -2.53 -8.54
C PHE A 86 15.40 -3.87 -9.02
N TRP A 87 16.47 -3.85 -9.81
CA TRP A 87 17.01 -5.05 -10.45
C TRP A 87 18.39 -5.39 -9.90
N PHE A 88 18.50 -6.55 -9.24
CA PHE A 88 19.78 -7.21 -9.07
C PHE A 88 20.07 -8.02 -10.34
N VAL A 89 21.25 -7.83 -10.94
CA VAL A 89 21.67 -8.60 -12.12
C VAL A 89 22.68 -9.65 -11.69
N ASP A 90 22.38 -10.92 -11.93
CA ASP A 90 23.27 -12.03 -11.60
C ASP A 90 24.43 -12.18 -12.61
N GLY A 91 25.32 -13.15 -12.37
CA GLY A 91 26.45 -13.42 -13.25
C GLY A 91 26.08 -13.99 -14.62
N PHE A 92 24.82 -14.36 -14.83
CA PHE A 92 24.26 -14.87 -16.09
C PHE A 92 23.49 -13.80 -16.87
N GLY A 93 23.39 -12.58 -16.32
CA GLY A 93 22.63 -11.49 -16.91
C GLY A 93 21.14 -11.55 -16.63
N SER A 94 20.67 -12.43 -15.73
CA SER A 94 19.27 -12.45 -15.29
C SER A 94 19.01 -11.29 -14.33
N GLY A 95 17.86 -10.64 -14.47
CA GLY A 95 17.38 -9.63 -13.55
C GLY A 95 16.44 -10.23 -12.50
N LEU A 96 16.78 -10.03 -11.23
CA LEU A 96 15.96 -10.35 -10.07
C LEU A 96 15.38 -9.05 -9.50
N GLY A 97 14.07 -8.93 -9.64
CA GLY A 97 13.25 -7.77 -9.36
C GLY A 97 12.63 -7.79 -7.96
N PRO A 98 11.59 -6.96 -7.75
CA PRO A 98 10.96 -6.82 -6.44
C PRO A 98 10.10 -8.04 -6.05
N TRP A 99 9.92 -8.21 -4.74
CA TRP A 99 8.99 -9.17 -4.14
C TRP A 99 7.52 -8.83 -4.44
N ILE A 100 6.70 -9.88 -4.56
CA ILE A 100 5.23 -9.82 -4.49
C ILE A 100 4.69 -10.84 -3.47
N GLY A 101 3.40 -10.80 -3.16
CA GLY A 101 2.78 -11.49 -2.02
C GLY A 101 2.62 -13.00 -2.16
N GLY A 102 3.19 -13.61 -3.20
CA GLY A 102 3.01 -15.02 -3.49
C GLY A 102 3.76 -15.91 -2.50
N ILE A 103 3.07 -16.93 -1.99
CA ILE A 103 3.59 -17.91 -1.05
C ILE A 103 3.12 -19.31 -1.45
N GLN A 104 4.01 -20.30 -1.31
CA GLN A 104 3.63 -21.70 -1.39
C GLN A 104 3.31 -22.23 0.01
N ALA A 105 2.17 -22.92 0.17
CA ALA A 105 1.73 -23.41 1.47
C ALA A 105 2.72 -24.44 2.06
N PRO A 106 2.87 -24.50 3.39
CA PRO A 106 3.77 -25.46 4.02
C PRO A 106 3.41 -26.91 3.68
N ASN A 107 4.42 -27.71 3.36
CA ASN A 107 4.30 -29.13 2.98
C ASN A 107 3.58 -29.38 1.64
N SER A 108 3.39 -28.36 0.81
CA SER A 108 2.93 -28.55 -0.57
C SER A 108 3.97 -29.28 -1.41
N SER A 109 3.51 -29.93 -2.48
CA SER A 109 4.39 -30.60 -3.43
C SER A 109 5.10 -29.56 -4.29
N GLU A 110 6.42 -29.53 -4.21
CA GLU A 110 7.25 -28.70 -5.08
C GLU A 110 7.22 -29.20 -6.54
N PRO A 111 7.41 -28.31 -7.54
CA PRO A 111 7.51 -26.84 -7.42
C PRO A 111 6.15 -26.12 -7.54
N GLY A 112 5.10 -26.83 -7.97
CA GLY A 112 3.91 -26.19 -8.56
C GLY A 112 2.63 -26.22 -7.74
N GLU A 113 2.54 -27.02 -6.67
CA GLU A 113 1.31 -27.13 -5.89
C GLU A 113 1.27 -26.13 -4.72
N GLY A 114 0.07 -25.68 -4.35
CA GLY A 114 -0.15 -24.91 -3.12
C GLY A 114 0.26 -23.44 -3.16
N TRP A 115 0.50 -22.87 -4.34
CA TRP A 115 0.69 -21.43 -4.50
C TRP A 115 -0.60 -20.66 -4.19
N GLY A 116 -0.44 -19.55 -3.46
CA GLY A 116 -1.52 -18.63 -3.13
C GLY A 116 -0.97 -17.27 -2.72
N TRP A 117 -1.89 -16.34 -2.44
CA TRP A 117 -1.54 -15.02 -1.94
C TRP A 117 -1.51 -15.00 -0.41
N ALA A 118 -0.52 -14.31 0.17
CA ALA A 118 -0.34 -14.25 1.62
C ALA A 118 -1.50 -13.57 2.37
N ASN A 119 -2.27 -12.70 1.70
CA ASN A 119 -3.48 -12.09 2.26
C ASN A 119 -4.71 -13.02 2.23
N GLY A 120 -4.59 -14.22 1.63
CA GLY A 120 -5.65 -15.20 1.51
C GLY A 120 -6.54 -15.05 0.28
N GLU A 121 -6.26 -14.09 -0.61
CA GLU A 121 -6.97 -13.98 -1.89
C GLU A 121 -6.73 -15.20 -2.79
N PRO A 122 -7.72 -15.56 -3.62
CA PRO A 122 -7.55 -16.65 -4.57
C PRO A 122 -6.53 -16.26 -5.66
N MET A 123 -5.57 -17.16 -5.93
CA MET A 123 -4.64 -16.99 -7.05
C MET A 123 -5.31 -17.44 -8.36
N THR A 124 -6.11 -16.54 -8.95
CA THR A 124 -6.83 -16.76 -10.22
C THR A 124 -5.99 -16.51 -11.46
N TYR A 125 -4.84 -15.87 -11.29
CA TYR A 125 -3.90 -15.52 -12.34
C TYR A 125 -2.49 -15.92 -11.93
N THR A 126 -1.69 -16.35 -12.91
CA THR A 126 -0.25 -16.57 -12.72
C THR A 126 0.54 -15.90 -13.83
N GLY A 127 1.56 -15.13 -13.46
CA GLY A 127 2.51 -14.48 -14.36
C GLY A 127 3.89 -15.16 -14.39
N TRP A 128 3.95 -16.47 -14.08
CA TRP A 128 5.20 -17.25 -14.10
C TRP A 128 6.00 -17.02 -15.37
N PHE A 129 7.30 -16.78 -15.21
CA PHE A 129 8.21 -16.77 -16.33
C PHE A 129 8.28 -18.17 -16.94
N SER A 130 8.60 -18.26 -18.23
CA SER A 130 8.67 -19.55 -18.91
C SER A 130 9.71 -20.47 -18.25
N GLY A 131 9.24 -21.58 -17.67
CA GLY A 131 10.08 -22.51 -16.91
C GLY A 131 9.83 -22.46 -15.40
N GLU A 132 9.09 -21.47 -14.90
CA GLU A 132 8.77 -21.28 -13.49
C GLU A 132 7.35 -21.75 -13.14
N PRO A 133 7.08 -22.12 -11.86
CA PRO A 133 8.04 -22.27 -10.78
C PRO A 133 8.91 -23.53 -10.95
N ASN A 134 10.18 -23.47 -10.56
CA ASN A 134 11.14 -24.55 -10.83
C ASN A 134 11.76 -25.17 -9.57
N ASN A 135 11.61 -24.55 -8.39
CA ASN A 135 12.27 -24.92 -7.16
C ASN A 135 13.75 -25.26 -7.39
N CYS A 136 14.53 -24.26 -7.77
CA CYS A 136 15.83 -24.42 -8.40
C CYS A 136 16.71 -25.33 -7.56
N PRO A 137 17.28 -26.41 -8.14
CA PRO A 137 18.21 -27.27 -7.43
C PRO A 137 19.52 -26.53 -7.06
N CYS A 138 19.73 -25.34 -7.61
CA CYS A 138 20.80 -24.42 -7.25
C CYS A 138 20.57 -23.70 -5.92
N SER A 139 19.35 -23.70 -5.40
CA SER A 139 19.00 -23.07 -4.13
C SER A 139 19.22 -24.03 -2.97
N ALA A 140 19.66 -23.52 -1.81
CA ALA A 140 19.91 -24.32 -0.62
C ALA A 140 18.63 -24.61 0.20
N SER A 141 17.47 -24.19 -0.28
CA SER A 141 16.19 -24.19 0.44
C SER A 141 15.05 -24.09 -0.55
N ASN A 142 13.88 -24.62 -0.18
CA ASN A 142 12.69 -24.54 -1.02
C ASN A 142 12.37 -23.11 -1.48
N GLU A 143 12.06 -22.98 -2.76
CA GLU A 143 11.68 -21.72 -3.39
C GLU A 143 10.17 -21.51 -3.28
N ASN A 144 9.77 -20.87 -2.17
CA ASN A 144 8.37 -20.79 -1.78
C ASN A 144 7.85 -19.35 -1.70
N ARG A 145 8.54 -18.40 -2.34
CA ARG A 145 8.19 -16.97 -2.42
C ARG A 145 8.33 -16.47 -3.85
N ILE A 146 7.53 -15.49 -4.24
CA ILE A 146 7.51 -14.97 -5.61
C ILE A 146 8.19 -13.60 -5.73
N GLN A 147 9.03 -13.46 -6.75
CA GLN A 147 9.64 -12.18 -7.16
C GLN A 147 9.54 -12.00 -8.69
N TYR A 148 9.68 -10.77 -9.17
CA TYR A 148 9.72 -10.52 -10.61
C TYR A 148 11.07 -10.88 -11.24
N PHE A 149 11.05 -11.55 -12.38
CA PHE A 149 12.23 -12.08 -13.06
C PHE A 149 12.26 -11.69 -14.53
N ARG A 150 13.48 -11.53 -15.06
CA ARG A 150 13.73 -11.35 -16.49
C ARG A 150 15.09 -11.92 -16.89
N VAL A 151 15.22 -12.32 -18.15
CA VAL A 151 16.50 -12.78 -18.73
C VAL A 151 17.20 -11.65 -19.48
N ASN A 152 18.52 -11.71 -19.63
CA ASN A 152 19.33 -10.68 -20.30
C ASN A 152 19.09 -9.25 -19.77
N ASN A 153 18.65 -9.13 -18.52
CA ASN A 153 18.27 -7.89 -17.86
C ASN A 153 17.32 -7.02 -18.69
N ALA A 154 16.43 -7.65 -19.46
CA ALA A 154 15.50 -6.99 -20.36
C ALA A 154 14.15 -7.71 -20.37
N PRO A 155 13.04 -7.01 -20.68
CA PRO A 155 11.73 -7.63 -20.86
C PRO A 155 11.76 -8.74 -21.94
N PRO A 156 10.87 -9.75 -21.87
CA PRO A 156 9.68 -9.80 -21.01
C PRO A 156 10.00 -10.08 -19.53
N THR A 157 9.20 -9.48 -18.66
CA THR A 157 9.25 -9.71 -17.21
C THR A 157 8.14 -10.68 -16.80
N GLY A 158 8.48 -11.70 -16.03
CA GLY A 158 7.55 -12.67 -15.44
C GLY A 158 7.84 -12.89 -13.96
N TRP A 159 7.34 -13.95 -13.38
CA TRP A 159 7.61 -14.31 -11.98
C TRP A 159 8.60 -15.47 -11.89
N ASN A 160 9.40 -15.47 -10.84
CA ASN A 160 10.23 -16.59 -10.43
C ASN A 160 9.97 -16.92 -8.97
N ASP A 161 10.00 -18.20 -8.62
CA ASP A 161 10.06 -18.65 -7.24
C ASP A 161 11.49 -18.56 -6.72
N ILE A 162 11.68 -18.07 -5.50
CA ILE A 162 12.99 -18.09 -4.81
C ILE A 162 12.79 -18.34 -3.30
N PRO A 163 13.86 -18.70 -2.55
CA PRO A 163 13.75 -18.93 -1.12
C PRO A 163 13.47 -17.63 -0.35
N ASN A 164 12.70 -17.72 0.73
CA ASN A 164 12.41 -16.58 1.62
C ASN A 164 13.67 -15.86 2.15
N SER A 165 14.78 -16.57 2.34
CA SER A 165 16.00 -16.08 3.01
C SER A 165 17.02 -15.39 2.09
N VAL A 166 16.70 -15.14 0.83
CA VAL A 166 17.60 -14.43 -0.09
C VAL A 166 17.74 -12.95 0.30
N GLY A 167 18.96 -12.41 0.11
CA GLY A 167 19.33 -11.03 0.49
C GLY A 167 19.69 -10.13 -0.68
N PHE A 168 19.50 -10.56 -1.93
CA PHE A 168 19.85 -9.78 -3.13
C PHE A 168 18.67 -9.00 -3.72
N VAL A 169 17.43 -9.32 -3.36
CA VAL A 169 16.23 -8.61 -3.83
C VAL A 169 16.30 -7.15 -3.40
N ARG A 170 15.95 -6.25 -4.32
CA ARG A 170 16.17 -4.80 -4.19
C ARG A 170 14.97 -4.02 -3.66
N GLY A 171 13.80 -4.65 -3.59
CA GLY A 171 12.58 -3.98 -3.16
C GLY A 171 11.37 -4.91 -3.17
N TYR A 172 10.20 -4.32 -3.05
CA TYR A 172 8.93 -5.02 -3.02
C TYR A 172 7.80 -4.15 -3.56
N ILE A 173 6.70 -4.78 -3.98
CA ILE A 173 5.49 -4.06 -4.35
C ILE A 173 4.55 -4.05 -3.16
N TYR A 174 4.26 -2.85 -2.66
CA TYR A 174 3.28 -2.59 -1.62
C TYR A 174 1.91 -2.38 -2.26
N GLU A 175 0.89 -3.01 -1.70
CA GLU A 175 -0.51 -2.84 -2.07
C GLU A 175 -1.35 -2.53 -0.84
N ARG A 176 -2.36 -1.66 -1.02
CA ARG A 176 -3.44 -1.47 -0.06
C ARG A 176 -4.73 -1.09 -0.78
N SER A 177 -5.87 -1.52 -0.24
CA SER A 177 -7.16 -0.98 -0.65
C SER A 177 -7.23 0.51 -0.30
N GLU A 178 -7.59 1.34 -1.27
CA GLU A 178 -8.01 2.71 -0.95
C GLU A 178 -9.45 2.66 -0.46
N PRO A 179 -9.81 3.46 0.56
CA PRO A 179 -11.21 3.58 0.92
C PRO A 179 -11.97 4.09 -0.30
N GLU A 180 -12.97 3.34 -0.77
CA GLU A 180 -13.84 3.81 -1.84
C GLU A 180 -14.41 5.16 -1.44
N CYS A 181 -14.20 6.17 -2.28
CA CYS A 181 -14.88 7.44 -2.11
C CYS A 181 -16.39 7.17 -2.15
N ILE A 182 -17.09 7.37 -1.04
CA ILE A 182 -18.54 7.26 -1.03
C ILE A 182 -19.10 8.24 -2.05
N SER A 183 -19.86 7.74 -3.03
CA SER A 183 -20.59 8.64 -3.93
C SER A 183 -21.51 9.52 -3.10
N PRO A 184 -21.59 10.83 -3.38
CA PRO A 184 -22.56 11.67 -2.70
C PRO A 184 -23.97 11.05 -2.87
N PRO A 185 -24.81 11.05 -1.81
CA PRO A 185 -26.16 10.53 -1.89
C PRO A 185 -26.94 11.12 -3.07
N SER A 186 -27.79 10.31 -3.69
CA SER A 186 -28.72 10.81 -4.71
C SER A 186 -29.68 11.84 -4.10
N GLY A 187 -29.96 12.91 -4.84
CA GLY A 187 -30.82 14.00 -4.35
C GLY A 187 -30.10 15.04 -3.49
N LEU A 188 -28.76 15.04 -3.43
CA LEU A 188 -28.00 16.11 -2.77
C LEU A 188 -28.35 17.48 -3.37
N VAL A 189 -28.80 18.39 -2.51
CA VAL A 189 -29.25 19.74 -2.91
C VAL A 189 -28.06 20.65 -3.14
N SER A 190 -27.19 20.82 -2.13
CA SER A 190 -25.95 21.62 -2.20
C SER A 190 -24.80 20.95 -1.45
N TRP A 191 -23.56 21.21 -1.89
CA TRP A 191 -22.34 20.72 -1.25
C TRP A 191 -21.17 21.72 -1.32
N TRP A 192 -20.87 22.35 -0.18
CA TRP A 192 -19.69 23.19 -0.01
C TRP A 192 -18.52 22.38 0.54
N ARG A 193 -17.57 22.05 -0.34
CA ARG A 193 -16.47 21.11 -0.01
C ARG A 193 -15.38 21.69 0.89
N GLY A 194 -15.24 23.02 0.96
CA GLY A 194 -14.17 23.66 1.74
C GLY A 194 -12.78 23.54 1.10
N GLU A 195 -12.72 23.32 -0.22
CA GLU A 195 -11.48 23.11 -0.97
C GLU A 195 -10.99 24.42 -1.61
N ASN A 196 -10.43 25.31 -0.78
CA ASN A 196 -9.96 26.66 -1.16
C ASN A 196 -11.04 27.66 -1.63
N ASN A 197 -12.30 27.27 -1.65
CA ASN A 197 -13.41 28.14 -1.97
C ASN A 197 -14.68 27.71 -1.22
N ALA A 198 -15.66 28.61 -1.21
CA ALA A 198 -16.98 28.38 -0.68
C ALA A 198 -18.01 28.11 -1.80
N ASN A 199 -17.58 27.58 -2.95
CA ASN A 199 -18.51 27.32 -4.05
C ASN A 199 -19.31 26.03 -3.79
N ASP A 200 -20.55 26.03 -4.25
CA ASP A 200 -21.40 24.85 -4.23
C ASP A 200 -21.06 23.94 -5.41
N PHE A 201 -20.67 22.70 -5.12
CA PHE A 201 -20.30 21.73 -6.14
C PHE A 201 -21.48 21.22 -6.97
N THR A 202 -22.71 21.27 -6.46
CA THR A 202 -23.85 20.62 -7.13
C THR A 202 -24.71 21.59 -7.95
N ARG A 203 -25.14 22.72 -7.38
CA ARG A 203 -26.21 23.56 -7.97
C ARG A 203 -25.92 25.07 -8.00
N GLY A 204 -24.72 25.50 -7.64
CA GLY A 204 -24.31 26.90 -7.76
C GLY A 204 -24.87 27.83 -6.69
N ASN A 205 -25.31 27.28 -5.55
CA ASN A 205 -25.64 28.06 -4.35
C ASN A 205 -24.33 28.52 -3.64
N ASP A 206 -23.47 29.24 -4.35
CA ASP A 206 -22.13 29.58 -3.86
C ASP A 206 -22.19 30.40 -2.58
N GLY A 207 -21.43 29.95 -1.58
CA GLY A 207 -21.23 30.62 -0.32
C GLY A 207 -20.21 31.75 -0.40
N THR A 208 -20.25 32.66 0.56
CA THR A 208 -19.25 33.71 0.77
C THR A 208 -18.64 33.57 2.15
N LEU A 209 -17.32 33.58 2.26
CA LEU A 209 -16.61 33.61 3.55
C LEU A 209 -16.78 34.98 4.21
N ILE A 210 -17.17 35.01 5.47
CA ILE A 210 -17.42 36.24 6.24
C ILE A 210 -16.50 36.28 7.47
N ASN A 211 -16.12 37.50 7.86
CA ASN A 211 -15.34 37.84 9.07
C ASN A 211 -13.91 37.32 9.19
N GLY A 212 -13.41 36.58 8.20
CA GLY A 212 -12.05 36.03 8.23
C GLY A 212 -11.98 34.52 8.05
N ALA A 213 -13.14 33.86 7.95
CA ALA A 213 -13.24 32.44 7.62
C ALA A 213 -12.30 32.05 6.47
N THR A 214 -11.51 31.01 6.70
CA THR A 214 -10.43 30.57 5.79
C THR A 214 -10.46 29.05 5.61
N PHE A 215 -9.36 28.44 5.17
CA PHE A 215 -9.21 27.01 4.96
C PHE A 215 -8.04 26.44 5.78
N ALA A 216 -8.20 25.21 6.25
CA ALA A 216 -7.17 24.45 6.94
C ALA A 216 -7.24 22.97 6.50
N PRO A 217 -6.20 22.15 6.77
CA PRO A 217 -6.25 20.72 6.49
C PRO A 217 -7.47 20.05 7.14
N GLY A 218 -8.26 19.33 6.33
CA GLY A 218 -9.45 18.60 6.74
C GLY A 218 -9.19 17.09 6.88
N LYS A 219 -10.25 16.31 7.13
CA LYS A 219 -10.16 14.83 7.13
C LYS A 219 -9.90 14.26 5.73
N VAL A 220 -10.40 14.94 4.70
CA VAL A 220 -10.15 14.67 3.28
C VAL A 220 -9.88 16.05 2.67
N GLY A 221 -8.69 16.27 2.12
CA GLY A 221 -8.31 17.57 1.56
C GLY A 221 -8.31 18.71 2.60
N GLN A 222 -9.07 19.76 2.34
CA GLN A 222 -9.21 20.93 3.21
C GLN A 222 -10.62 21.05 3.79
N ALA A 223 -10.75 21.92 4.79
CA ALA A 223 -12.03 22.27 5.40
C ALA A 223 -12.08 23.78 5.69
N PHE A 224 -13.29 24.31 5.87
CA PHE A 224 -13.46 25.65 6.41
C PHE A 224 -12.84 25.74 7.81
N SER A 225 -12.11 26.81 8.06
CA SER A 225 -11.52 27.15 9.34
C SER A 225 -12.21 28.40 9.87
N PHE A 226 -12.80 28.25 11.06
CA PHE A 226 -13.48 29.31 11.79
C PHE A 226 -12.70 29.59 13.08
N ASP A 227 -12.50 30.84 13.42
CA ASP A 227 -11.74 31.26 14.61
C ASP A 227 -12.49 31.05 15.95
N GLY A 228 -13.78 30.73 15.90
CA GLY A 228 -14.64 30.52 17.05
C GLY A 228 -15.19 31.79 17.68
N VAL A 229 -14.99 32.96 17.05
CA VAL A 229 -15.50 34.26 17.49
C VAL A 229 -16.75 34.62 16.69
N ASP A 230 -16.62 34.88 15.40
CA ASP A 230 -17.73 35.35 14.55
C ASP A 230 -17.63 34.94 13.06
N ASP A 231 -16.73 34.02 12.72
CA ASP A 231 -16.57 33.50 11.36
C ASP A 231 -17.73 32.59 10.90
N TYR A 232 -18.16 32.73 9.64
CA TYR A 232 -19.13 31.82 9.01
C TYR A 232 -19.07 31.85 7.48
N VAL A 233 -19.67 30.84 6.84
CA VAL A 233 -19.97 30.84 5.41
C VAL A 233 -21.42 31.26 5.20
N ARG A 234 -21.63 32.38 4.49
CA ARG A 234 -22.96 32.88 4.16
C ARG A 234 -23.44 32.29 2.85
N ILE A 235 -24.56 31.57 2.89
CA ILE A 235 -25.24 31.04 1.70
C ILE A 235 -26.34 32.02 1.27
N PRO A 236 -26.42 32.40 -0.03
CA PRO A 236 -27.50 33.23 -0.53
C PRO A 236 -28.85 32.51 -0.45
N ALA A 237 -29.93 33.27 -0.28
CA ALA A 237 -31.28 32.71 -0.33
C ALA A 237 -31.54 32.11 -1.72
N SER A 238 -32.06 30.88 -1.75
CA SER A 238 -32.34 30.13 -2.97
C SER A 238 -33.62 29.31 -2.78
N PRO A 239 -34.45 29.14 -3.83
CA PRO A 239 -35.59 28.22 -3.81
C PRO A 239 -35.20 26.78 -3.46
N ASP A 240 -33.95 26.39 -3.71
CA ASP A 240 -33.43 25.06 -3.37
C ASP A 240 -33.45 24.78 -1.85
N PHE A 241 -33.50 25.82 -1.02
CA PHE A 241 -33.57 25.72 0.45
C PHE A 241 -34.95 26.09 1.01
N ASP A 242 -35.97 26.19 0.16
CA ASP A 242 -37.33 26.45 0.60
C ASP A 242 -38.02 25.15 1.02
N PHE A 243 -38.08 24.91 2.33
CA PHE A 243 -38.73 23.74 2.91
C PHE A 243 -40.27 23.90 3.03
N SER A 244 -40.87 24.91 2.40
CA SER A 244 -42.32 25.18 2.48
C SER A 244 -43.20 24.28 1.59
N GLY A 245 -42.61 23.36 0.82
CA GLY A 245 -43.35 22.33 0.09
C GLY A 245 -44.01 21.31 1.03
N SER A 246 -45.26 20.94 0.78
CA SER A 246 -45.92 19.83 1.48
C SER A 246 -45.22 18.52 1.13
N PHE A 247 -44.59 17.89 2.12
CA PHE A 247 -44.06 16.53 2.04
C PHE A 247 -45.17 15.49 1.86
#